data_AF-A0A5C7HB08-F1
#
_entry.id   AF-A0A5C7HB08-F1
#
_cell.length_a   1.000
_cell.length_b   1.000
_cell.length_c   1.000
_cell.angle_alpha   90.00
_cell.angle_beta   90.00
_cell.angle_gamma   90.00
#
_symmetry.space_group_name_H-M   'P 1'
#
loop_
_entity.id
_entity.type
_entity.pdbx_description
1 polymer ?
#
loop_
_entity_poly.entity_id
_entity_poly.type
_entity_poly.pdbx_seq_one_letter_code
_entity_poly.pdbx_strand_id
1 'polypeptide(L)'
;MIPPWLPFVIILLLWPLKPILAQPPSPSTKCTSKCGNVTIPFPFGIEESCAVDGFFKVDCNSSKPYLREIDLEVLDFSLDGTMRVIYSVYNTCDPTLNVATANLKTTPFIFSQTKNRILGVGCGNFSFLSNDDSIMAQCSPTCGKSLRYCQSTIGSPLKGFAPFIETSPDDQECHYAALVEQQFVEQNLKNPEDLRRLTHVPVVLEWSILARYFDLYARNKSKAYESTSTCERSACSCFSSDSPTVRCNCLRGFQGNPYFLDGCQDIDECATNTTNICGSQNCENFIGGYNCYSSPRSKSEELNVNMIILGLSTSFGSLFLLIGAWWLYTKLTSSTLITPRDMIGVSMYGLPIHPENFTEIVKGLTTKQRECIEDMGFGVLLNINCLVFHLLLSEMLLKSIAPETKEIVLHGKSIPMRESDFEKVIGLPNGNQEVKCDMGEFDETCIRMKNLLIKRSKNAITLSSLMKKLKTMKDADDVFMISFVLFTICTLLCPPESSKIDQALFTQLKDPRLIRHKKWATYCFLYLMDGVRKFKDEVSRNFQGCIPFLQIFYWGCIS
;
A
#
# COMPACT_ATOMS: atom_id res chain seq x y z
N MET A 1 41.16 -4.72 -51.43
CA MET A 1 41.36 -4.88 -49.98
C MET A 1 40.45 -3.90 -49.28
N ILE A 2 39.71 -4.33 -48.25
CA ILE A 2 38.83 -3.47 -47.43
C ILE A 2 39.36 -3.52 -45.99
N PRO A 3 39.43 -2.41 -45.22
CA PRO A 3 40.03 -2.44 -43.89
C PRO A 3 39.24 -3.30 -42.89
N PRO A 4 39.91 -4.04 -41.98
CA PRO A 4 39.27 -5.02 -41.09
C PRO A 4 38.41 -4.41 -39.97
N TRP A 5 38.35 -3.08 -39.85
CA TRP A 5 37.54 -2.37 -38.86
C TRP A 5 36.13 -1.98 -39.34
N LEU A 6 35.79 -2.18 -40.62
CA LEU A 6 34.46 -1.89 -41.16
C LEU A 6 33.27 -2.62 -40.48
N PRO A 7 33.39 -3.86 -39.95
CA PRO A 7 32.28 -4.53 -39.28
C PRO A 7 31.80 -3.84 -38.01
N PHE A 8 32.69 -3.14 -37.29
CA PHE A 8 32.41 -2.62 -35.95
C PHE A 8 31.59 -1.31 -35.95
N VAL A 9 31.58 -0.57 -37.06
CA VAL A 9 30.82 0.69 -37.17
C VAL A 9 29.31 0.44 -37.36
N ILE A 10 28.93 -0.68 -37.98
CA ILE A 10 27.53 -0.99 -38.29
C ILE A 10 26.77 -1.49 -37.05
N ILE A 11 27.45 -2.17 -36.12
CA ILE A 11 26.83 -2.73 -34.90
C ILE A 11 26.40 -1.64 -33.90
N LEU A 12 27.04 -0.45 -33.94
CA LEU A 12 26.66 0.71 -33.13
C LEU A 12 25.39 1.45 -33.63
N LEU A 13 24.84 1.07 -34.79
CA LEU A 13 23.60 1.63 -35.34
C LEU A 13 22.39 0.70 -35.19
N LEU A 14 22.54 -0.43 -34.48
CA LEU A 14 21.49 -1.43 -34.27
C LEU A 14 21.23 -1.76 -32.78
N TRP A 15 21.48 -0.79 -31.89
CA TRP A 15 20.69 -0.73 -30.67
C TRP A 15 19.24 -0.38 -31.05
N PRO A 16 18.22 -1.10 -30.55
CA PRO A 16 16.85 -0.65 -30.71
C PRO A 16 16.72 0.68 -29.97
N LEU A 17 16.47 1.76 -30.72
CA LEU A 17 15.77 2.91 -30.15
C LEU A 17 14.54 2.33 -29.43
N LYS A 18 14.47 2.47 -28.10
CA LYS A 18 13.22 2.24 -27.39
C LYS A 18 12.17 3.02 -28.16
N PRO A 19 11.03 2.42 -28.58
CA PRO A 19 9.98 3.22 -29.16
C PRO A 19 9.65 4.30 -28.14
N ILE A 20 9.77 5.56 -28.56
CA ILE A 20 9.15 6.64 -27.83
C ILE A 20 7.67 6.32 -27.93
N LEU A 21 7.13 5.66 -26.91
CA LEU A 21 5.70 5.57 -26.69
C LEU A 21 5.22 7.01 -26.74
N ALA A 22 4.49 7.36 -27.79
CA ALA A 22 3.90 8.68 -27.93
C ALA A 22 3.15 8.92 -26.63
N GLN A 23 3.57 9.94 -25.88
CA GLN A 23 3.04 10.19 -24.54
C GLN A 23 1.51 10.21 -24.65
N PRO A 24 0.77 9.45 -23.81
CA PRO A 24 -0.68 9.56 -23.80
C PRO A 24 -1.01 11.04 -23.59
N PRO A 25 -1.87 11.65 -24.41
CA PRO A 25 -1.88 13.09 -24.62
C PRO A 25 -1.97 13.82 -23.28
N SER A 26 -0.87 14.50 -22.95
CA SER A 26 -0.81 15.46 -21.85
C SER A 26 -1.94 16.48 -22.04
N PRO A 27 -2.49 17.08 -20.96
CA PRO A 27 -3.49 18.14 -21.11
C PRO A 27 -3.00 19.15 -22.14
N SER A 28 -3.85 19.44 -23.14
CA SER A 28 -3.44 20.17 -24.35
C SER A 28 -2.68 21.44 -23.97
N THR A 29 -1.66 21.81 -24.75
CA THR A 29 -0.65 22.87 -24.49
C THR A 29 -1.20 24.31 -24.50
N LYS A 30 -2.44 24.49 -24.03
CA LYS A 30 -3.30 25.66 -24.03
C LYS A 30 -4.25 25.73 -22.83
N CYS A 31 -4.20 24.81 -21.86
CA CYS A 31 -4.99 24.91 -20.64
C CYS A 31 -4.37 25.92 -19.66
N THR A 32 -5.12 26.95 -19.26
CA THR A 32 -4.65 27.98 -18.32
C THR A 32 -4.82 27.50 -16.87
N SER A 33 -3.71 27.21 -16.19
CA SER A 33 -3.69 26.59 -14.85
C SER A 33 -3.75 27.58 -13.67
N LYS A 34 -3.84 28.89 -13.92
CA LYS A 34 -3.95 29.92 -12.86
C LYS A 34 -4.86 31.07 -13.25
N CYS A 35 -5.58 31.59 -12.26
CA CYS A 35 -6.27 32.88 -12.33
C CYS A 35 -5.82 33.73 -11.14
N GLY A 36 -5.07 34.80 -11.41
CA GLY A 36 -4.38 35.56 -10.35
C GLY A 36 -3.48 34.67 -9.49
N ASN A 37 -3.75 34.65 -8.18
CA ASN A 37 -3.02 33.82 -7.22
C ASN A 37 -3.58 32.38 -7.11
N VAL A 38 -4.79 32.13 -7.61
CA VAL A 38 -5.46 30.82 -7.49
C VAL A 38 -4.96 29.89 -8.57
N THR A 39 -4.58 28.67 -8.18
CA THR A 39 -4.23 27.59 -9.12
C THR A 39 -5.47 26.75 -9.39
N ILE A 40 -5.75 26.44 -10.65
CA ILE A 40 -6.96 25.75 -11.10
C ILE A 40 -6.56 24.34 -11.54
N PRO A 41 -6.85 23.29 -10.73
CA PRO A 41 -6.55 21.91 -11.07
C PRO A 41 -7.75 21.24 -11.75
N PHE A 42 -7.48 20.34 -12.71
CA PHE A 42 -8.48 19.37 -13.18
C PHE A 42 -9.08 18.61 -11.97
N PRO A 43 -10.41 18.43 -11.84
CA PRO A 43 -11.44 18.52 -12.87
C PRO A 43 -11.87 19.94 -13.33
N PHE A 44 -11.38 21.01 -12.71
CA PHE A 44 -11.70 22.38 -13.09
C PHE A 44 -10.80 22.91 -14.23
N GLY A 45 -11.32 23.85 -15.02
CA GLY A 45 -10.57 24.50 -16.09
C GLY A 45 -11.27 25.73 -16.66
N ILE A 46 -10.50 26.62 -17.30
CA ILE A 46 -11.03 27.84 -17.94
C ILE A 46 -11.52 27.53 -19.36
N GLU A 47 -10.68 26.84 -20.14
CA GLU A 47 -10.99 26.46 -21.52
C GLU A 47 -11.88 25.22 -21.59
N GLU A 48 -12.70 25.15 -22.65
CA GLU A 48 -13.74 24.14 -22.87
C GLU A 48 -13.25 22.68 -22.78
N SER A 49 -11.99 22.43 -23.15
CA SER A 49 -11.35 21.10 -23.13
C SER A 49 -10.56 20.78 -21.86
N CYS A 50 -10.56 21.68 -20.87
CA CYS A 50 -9.72 21.62 -19.67
C CYS A 50 -10.53 21.39 -18.38
N ALA A 51 -11.86 21.56 -18.41
CA ALA A 51 -12.78 21.10 -17.37
C ALA A 51 -13.34 19.69 -17.69
N VAL A 52 -13.80 18.95 -16.68
CA VAL A 52 -14.39 17.60 -16.89
C VAL A 52 -15.83 17.65 -17.46
N ASP A 53 -16.59 18.68 -17.09
CA ASP A 53 -17.93 18.99 -17.59
C ASP A 53 -18.28 20.48 -17.37
N GLY A 54 -19.50 20.90 -17.70
CA GLY A 54 -19.96 22.30 -17.58
C GLY A 54 -19.86 22.89 -16.19
N PHE A 55 -20.18 22.13 -15.14
CA PHE A 55 -20.20 22.61 -13.75
C PHE A 55 -18.82 22.96 -13.21
N PHE A 56 -17.77 22.34 -13.76
CA PHE A 56 -16.38 22.55 -13.37
C PHE A 56 -15.67 23.65 -14.18
N LYS A 57 -16.40 24.41 -15.00
CA LYS A 57 -15.83 25.52 -15.77
C LYS A 57 -15.63 26.77 -14.91
N VAL A 58 -14.49 27.43 -15.11
CA VAL A 58 -14.05 28.60 -14.34
C VAL A 58 -13.91 29.81 -15.26
N ASP A 59 -14.54 30.93 -14.93
CA ASP A 59 -14.32 32.21 -15.60
C ASP A 59 -13.31 33.05 -14.82
N CYS A 60 -12.24 33.48 -15.49
CA CYS A 60 -11.21 34.33 -14.89
C CYS A 60 -11.49 35.81 -15.20
N ASN A 61 -12.29 36.47 -14.36
CA ASN A 61 -12.58 37.90 -14.48
C ASN A 61 -11.61 38.70 -13.61
N SER A 62 -10.84 39.62 -14.20
CA SER A 62 -9.98 40.56 -13.46
C SER A 62 -9.02 39.87 -12.45
N SER A 63 -8.47 38.72 -12.86
CA SER A 63 -7.60 37.84 -12.03
C SER A 63 -8.28 37.18 -10.82
N LYS A 64 -9.61 37.15 -10.77
CA LYS A 64 -10.44 36.39 -9.82
C LYS A 64 -11.18 35.26 -10.57
N PRO A 65 -11.12 33.99 -10.11
CA PRO A 65 -11.84 32.88 -10.72
C PRO A 65 -13.28 32.78 -10.18
N TYR A 66 -14.26 32.53 -11.07
CA TYR A 66 -15.66 32.32 -10.75
C TYR A 66 -16.14 30.98 -11.29
N LEU A 67 -16.99 30.25 -10.56
CA LEU A 67 -17.63 29.02 -11.07
C LEU A 67 -18.80 29.37 -11.99
N ARG A 68 -18.65 29.13 -13.31
CA ARG A 68 -19.54 29.65 -14.37
C ARG A 68 -21.04 29.40 -14.15
N GLU A 69 -21.39 28.22 -13.64
CA GLU A 69 -22.79 27.80 -13.45
C GLU A 69 -23.45 28.35 -12.16
N ILE A 70 -22.68 28.97 -11.24
CA ILE A 70 -23.19 29.46 -9.94
C ILE A 70 -22.69 30.85 -9.52
N ASP A 71 -21.84 31.49 -10.34
CA ASP A 71 -21.26 32.83 -10.16
C ASP A 71 -20.60 33.11 -8.78
N LEU A 72 -20.00 32.07 -8.18
CA LEU A 72 -19.25 32.21 -6.93
C LEU A 72 -17.74 32.36 -7.19
N GLU A 73 -17.13 33.39 -6.60
CA GLU A 73 -15.68 33.60 -6.62
C GLU A 73 -14.96 32.51 -5.81
N VAL A 74 -13.95 31.87 -6.38
CA VAL A 74 -13.17 30.79 -5.74
C VAL A 74 -11.89 31.34 -5.15
N LEU A 75 -11.62 31.01 -3.89
CA LEU A 75 -10.41 31.35 -3.15
C LEU A 75 -9.33 30.26 -3.30
N ASP A 76 -9.75 28.99 -3.31
CA ASP A 76 -8.87 27.83 -3.31
C ASP A 76 -9.62 26.57 -3.81
N PHE A 77 -8.90 25.65 -4.46
CA PHE A 77 -9.38 24.35 -4.91
C PHE A 77 -8.55 23.23 -4.27
N SER A 78 -9.20 22.37 -3.48
CA SER A 78 -8.55 21.22 -2.85
C SER A 78 -8.94 19.91 -3.53
N LEU A 79 -7.92 19.15 -3.91
CA LEU A 79 -8.07 17.84 -4.54
C LEU A 79 -8.56 16.74 -3.58
N ASP A 80 -8.70 17.04 -2.28
CA ASP A 80 -9.49 16.23 -1.32
C ASP A 80 -10.99 16.16 -1.68
N GLY A 81 -11.42 16.96 -2.67
CA GLY A 81 -12.80 17.09 -3.13
C GLY A 81 -13.58 18.20 -2.42
N THR A 82 -12.89 19.27 -2.01
CA THR A 82 -13.48 20.50 -1.46
C THR A 82 -12.91 21.75 -2.14
N MET A 83 -13.57 22.89 -1.98
CA MET A 83 -13.11 24.19 -2.52
C MET A 83 -13.66 25.33 -1.65
N ARG A 84 -12.89 26.40 -1.51
CA ARG A 84 -13.26 27.58 -0.71
C ARG A 84 -13.76 28.67 -1.65
N VAL A 85 -14.95 29.19 -1.39
CA VAL A 85 -15.60 30.25 -2.18
C VAL A 85 -15.95 31.47 -1.34
N ILE A 86 -16.05 32.64 -1.94
CA ILE A 86 -16.62 33.82 -1.32
C ILE A 86 -18.15 33.69 -1.33
N TYR A 87 -18.78 34.00 -0.19
CA TYR A 87 -20.24 34.02 -0.04
C TYR A 87 -20.68 35.30 0.68
N SER A 88 -21.85 35.83 0.32
CA SER A 88 -22.37 37.08 0.88
C SER A 88 -22.88 36.89 2.32
N VAL A 89 -22.64 37.89 3.17
CA VAL A 89 -23.27 38.00 4.50
C VAL A 89 -24.64 38.64 4.32
N TYR A 90 -25.70 37.94 4.71
CA TYR A 90 -27.05 38.49 4.70
C TYR A 90 -27.18 39.58 5.76
N ASN A 91 -27.78 40.71 5.40
CA ASN A 91 -27.86 41.92 6.22
C ASN A 91 -29.25 42.57 6.09
N THR A 92 -29.87 42.98 7.21
CA THR A 92 -31.14 43.72 7.18
C THR A 92 -30.98 45.25 7.13
N CYS A 93 -29.78 45.79 7.42
CA CYS A 93 -29.49 47.23 7.29
C CYS A 93 -29.53 47.70 5.83
N ASP A 94 -29.02 46.87 4.93
CA ASP A 94 -28.96 47.13 3.50
C ASP A 94 -29.32 45.86 2.70
N PRO A 95 -30.62 45.66 2.41
CA PRO A 95 -31.08 44.53 1.63
C PRO A 95 -30.55 44.51 0.19
N THR A 96 -29.94 45.58 -0.32
CA THR A 96 -29.38 45.62 -1.69
C THR A 96 -28.06 44.87 -1.80
N LEU A 97 -27.37 44.65 -0.68
CA LEU A 97 -26.16 43.82 -0.59
C LEU A 97 -26.46 42.31 -0.50
N ASN A 98 -27.72 41.92 -0.31
CA ASN A 98 -28.15 40.53 -0.24
C ASN A 98 -28.23 39.93 -1.66
N VAL A 99 -27.07 39.59 -2.22
CA VAL A 99 -26.95 38.85 -3.48
C VAL A 99 -27.76 37.55 -3.41
N ALA A 100 -28.42 37.18 -4.52
CA ALA A 100 -29.21 35.95 -4.60
C ALA A 100 -28.35 34.73 -4.21
N THR A 101 -28.85 33.93 -3.25
CA THR A 101 -28.07 32.85 -2.66
C THR A 101 -27.89 31.69 -3.64
N ALA A 102 -26.63 31.27 -3.83
CA ALA A 102 -26.28 30.30 -4.88
C ALA A 102 -27.01 28.96 -4.70
N ASN A 103 -27.87 28.62 -5.67
CA ASN A 103 -28.69 27.42 -5.66
C ASN A 103 -27.95 26.25 -6.31
N LEU A 104 -27.40 25.35 -5.49
CA LEU A 104 -26.62 24.19 -5.91
C LEU A 104 -27.49 22.96 -6.27
N LYS A 105 -28.83 23.07 -6.23
CA LYS A 105 -29.76 21.92 -6.34
C LYS A 105 -29.57 21.10 -7.62
N THR A 106 -29.17 21.74 -8.72
CA THR A 106 -28.91 21.13 -10.03
C THR A 106 -27.43 20.82 -10.30
N THR A 107 -26.51 21.19 -9.41
CA THR A 107 -25.06 21.10 -9.61
C THR A 107 -24.44 19.98 -8.76
N PRO A 108 -23.24 19.47 -9.08
CA PRO A 108 -22.54 18.42 -8.31
C PRO A 108 -21.87 18.95 -7.03
N PHE A 109 -22.33 20.08 -6.49
CA PHE A 109 -21.77 20.76 -5.32
C PHE A 109 -22.73 20.74 -4.13
N ILE A 110 -22.20 20.75 -2.91
CA ILE A 110 -22.94 20.93 -1.65
C ILE A 110 -22.14 21.85 -0.72
N PHE A 111 -22.80 22.50 0.24
CA PHE A 111 -22.08 23.15 1.34
C PHE A 111 -21.57 22.09 2.33
N SER A 112 -20.30 22.20 2.73
CA SER A 112 -19.71 21.26 3.69
C SER A 112 -20.41 21.34 5.04
N GLN A 113 -20.84 20.18 5.55
CA GLN A 113 -21.52 20.07 6.85
C GLN A 113 -20.52 20.18 8.02
N THR A 114 -19.27 19.78 7.77
CA THR A 114 -18.21 19.66 8.78
C THR A 114 -17.28 20.87 8.82
N LYS A 115 -16.92 21.44 7.64
CA LYS A 115 -16.01 22.58 7.53
C LYS A 115 -16.70 23.95 7.71
N ASN A 116 -18.04 24.02 7.68
CA ASN A 116 -18.80 25.26 7.88
C ASN A 116 -19.57 25.32 9.22
N ARG A 117 -20.01 26.53 9.57
CA ARG A 117 -20.98 26.86 10.61
C ARG A 117 -21.97 27.90 10.08
N ILE A 118 -23.13 27.95 10.73
CA ILE A 118 -24.09 29.03 10.58
C ILE A 118 -23.89 30.01 11.74
N LEU A 119 -23.86 31.31 11.46
CA LEU A 119 -23.68 32.39 12.45
C LEU A 119 -24.76 33.46 12.24
N GLY A 120 -25.60 33.67 13.25
CA GLY A 120 -26.55 34.79 13.34
C GLY A 120 -26.05 35.82 14.36
N VAL A 121 -26.20 37.11 14.04
CA VAL A 121 -25.77 38.25 14.87
C VAL A 121 -26.86 39.32 14.87
N GLY A 122 -27.28 39.76 16.06
CA GLY A 122 -28.50 40.52 16.30
C GLY A 122 -29.28 39.89 17.46
N CYS A 123 -30.59 40.12 17.52
CA CYS A 123 -31.51 39.50 18.47
C CYS A 123 -32.68 38.80 17.74
N GLY A 124 -33.69 38.34 18.47
CA GLY A 124 -34.85 37.66 17.85
C GLY A 124 -34.54 36.24 17.38
N ASN A 125 -35.44 35.65 16.60
CA ASN A 125 -35.31 34.26 16.16
C ASN A 125 -34.71 34.19 14.76
N PHE A 126 -33.55 33.57 14.63
CA PHE A 126 -32.96 33.21 13.35
C PHE A 126 -33.39 31.78 12.99
N SER A 127 -33.98 31.60 11.82
CA SER A 127 -34.24 30.31 11.19
C SER A 127 -33.47 30.21 9.88
N PHE A 128 -32.88 29.06 9.60
CA PHE A 128 -32.04 28.87 8.40
C PHE A 128 -32.68 27.81 7.51
N LEU A 129 -33.15 28.24 6.34
CA LEU A 129 -33.99 27.49 5.43
C LEU A 129 -33.18 26.93 4.25
N SER A 130 -33.57 25.72 3.82
CA SER A 130 -33.09 25.03 2.63
C SER A 130 -33.89 25.45 1.37
N ASN A 131 -33.45 24.99 0.18
CA ASN A 131 -34.11 25.21 -1.13
C ASN A 131 -35.48 24.52 -1.28
N ASP A 132 -35.97 23.88 -0.22
CA ASP A 132 -37.28 23.25 -0.09
C ASP A 132 -38.05 23.85 1.12
N ASP A 133 -37.65 25.05 1.56
CA ASP A 133 -38.14 25.80 2.72
C ASP A 133 -38.07 25.02 4.06
N SER A 134 -37.36 23.90 4.08
CA SER A 134 -37.15 23.11 5.30
C SER A 134 -36.18 23.81 6.26
N ILE A 135 -36.56 23.87 7.53
CA ILE A 135 -35.76 24.49 8.61
C ILE A 135 -34.58 23.55 8.94
N MET A 136 -33.37 23.93 8.56
CA MET A 136 -32.15 23.19 8.87
C MET A 136 -31.74 23.34 10.35
N ALA A 137 -31.90 24.57 10.83
CA ALA A 137 -31.34 25.07 12.08
C ALA A 137 -32.10 26.31 12.52
N GLN A 138 -32.15 26.55 13.84
CA GLN A 138 -32.64 27.78 14.44
C GLN A 138 -31.74 28.19 15.60
N CYS A 139 -31.64 29.49 15.88
CA CYS A 139 -31.07 29.99 17.13
C CYS A 139 -31.61 31.38 17.48
N SER A 140 -31.61 31.73 18.78
CA SER A 140 -32.25 32.95 19.30
C SER A 140 -31.32 33.63 20.32
N PRO A 141 -30.59 34.70 19.93
CA PRO A 141 -29.75 35.47 20.84
C PRO A 141 -30.59 36.31 21.80
N THR A 142 -30.09 36.54 23.03
CA THR A 142 -30.85 37.23 24.08
C THR A 142 -30.16 38.51 24.56
N CYS A 143 -30.67 39.67 24.12
CA CYS A 143 -30.04 40.98 24.32
C CYS A 143 -29.82 41.40 25.80
N GLY A 144 -30.46 40.71 26.75
CA GLY A 144 -30.33 40.97 28.20
C GLY A 144 -29.12 40.32 28.87
N LYS A 145 -28.33 39.54 28.12
CA LYS A 145 -27.01 39.01 28.52
C LYS A 145 -26.01 39.34 27.40
N SER A 146 -24.71 39.31 27.69
CA SER A 146 -23.64 39.85 26.83
C SER A 146 -23.32 39.03 25.57
N LEU A 147 -24.34 38.49 24.89
CA LEU A 147 -24.20 37.60 23.73
C LEU A 147 -25.25 37.97 22.66
N ARG A 148 -24.94 38.91 21.75
CA ARG A 148 -25.82 39.31 20.63
C ARG A 148 -25.57 38.48 19.37
N TYR A 149 -25.24 37.20 19.55
CA TYR A 149 -25.00 36.26 18.47
C TYR A 149 -25.37 34.83 18.87
N CYS A 150 -25.56 33.98 17.86
CA CYS A 150 -25.70 32.54 18.02
C CYS A 150 -25.05 31.80 16.84
N GLN A 151 -24.43 30.65 17.13
CA GLN A 151 -23.91 29.75 16.10
C GLN A 151 -24.72 28.46 16.06
N SER A 152 -24.79 27.82 14.88
CA SER A 152 -25.36 26.48 14.74
C SER A 152 -24.55 25.61 13.79
N THR A 153 -24.69 24.29 13.96
CA THR A 153 -24.16 23.25 13.09
C THR A 153 -25.13 22.94 11.96
N ILE A 154 -24.61 22.46 10.85
CA ILE A 154 -25.40 22.00 9.71
C ILE A 154 -25.82 20.54 9.95
N GLY A 155 -27.12 20.25 9.98
CA GLY A 155 -27.66 18.92 10.29
C GLY A 155 -27.82 17.97 9.09
N SER A 156 -27.69 18.46 7.86
CA SER A 156 -27.91 17.71 6.63
C SER A 156 -27.11 18.29 5.44
N PRO A 157 -26.91 17.55 4.34
CA PRO A 157 -26.18 18.05 3.17
C PRO A 157 -26.97 19.17 2.47
N LEU A 158 -26.41 20.38 2.43
CA LEU A 158 -27.13 21.56 1.95
C LEU A 158 -26.87 21.85 0.47
N LYS A 159 -27.96 22.16 -0.24
CA LYS A 159 -27.97 22.62 -1.63
C LYS A 159 -28.22 24.12 -1.79
N GLY A 160 -28.49 24.82 -0.69
CA GLY A 160 -28.79 26.26 -0.64
C GLY A 160 -28.70 26.75 0.79
N PHE A 161 -28.86 28.06 0.98
CA PHE A 161 -28.90 28.71 2.29
C PHE A 161 -29.77 29.96 2.18
N ALA A 162 -30.84 30.03 2.97
CA ALA A 162 -31.73 31.18 3.04
C ALA A 162 -32.01 31.52 4.52
N PRO A 163 -31.42 32.59 5.08
CA PRO A 163 -31.72 33.01 6.44
C PRO A 163 -33.06 33.75 6.50
N PHE A 164 -33.90 33.35 7.44
CA PHE A 164 -35.16 34.01 7.81
C PHE A 164 -35.04 34.50 9.26
N ILE A 165 -35.48 35.73 9.53
CA ILE A 165 -35.25 36.39 10.82
C ILE A 165 -36.58 36.99 11.30
N GLU A 166 -37.06 36.52 12.45
CA GLU A 166 -38.25 37.07 13.11
C GLU A 166 -37.82 38.18 14.08
N THR A 167 -37.99 39.43 13.66
CA THR A 167 -37.76 40.64 14.48
C THR A 167 -39.07 41.18 15.03
N SER A 168 -38.99 42.04 16.06
CA SER A 168 -40.13 42.85 16.48
C SER A 168 -40.46 43.92 15.43
N PRO A 169 -41.72 44.36 15.26
CA PRO A 169 -42.06 45.50 14.40
C PRO A 169 -41.36 46.82 14.80
N ASP A 170 -41.03 46.98 16.09
CA ASP A 170 -40.31 48.12 16.63
C ASP A 170 -38.78 47.95 16.63
N ASP A 171 -38.25 46.86 16.06
CA ASP A 171 -36.81 46.56 16.09
C ASP A 171 -36.03 47.39 15.07
N GLN A 172 -35.17 48.28 15.58
CA GLN A 172 -34.27 49.12 14.78
C GLN A 172 -32.83 48.58 14.73
N GLU A 173 -32.53 47.43 15.32
CA GLU A 173 -31.21 46.80 15.19
C GLU A 173 -31.08 46.06 13.84
N CYS A 174 -29.92 46.19 13.21
CA CYS A 174 -29.62 45.45 12.00
C CYS A 174 -29.14 44.04 12.33
N HIS A 175 -29.71 43.06 11.65
CA HIS A 175 -29.52 41.64 11.84
C HIS A 175 -28.68 41.08 10.70
N TYR A 176 -27.72 40.22 11.04
CA TYR A 176 -26.71 39.69 10.13
C TYR A 176 -26.70 38.17 10.22
N ALA A 177 -26.66 37.50 9.07
CA ALA A 177 -26.66 36.04 9.00
C ALA A 177 -25.65 35.55 7.95
N ALA A 178 -24.81 34.59 8.34
CA ALA A 178 -23.81 34.01 7.45
C ALA A 178 -23.77 32.48 7.58
N LEU A 179 -23.68 31.82 6.44
CA LEU A 179 -22.97 30.56 6.33
C LEU A 179 -21.48 30.90 6.20
N VAL A 180 -20.62 30.28 7.00
CA VAL A 180 -19.20 30.64 7.09
C VAL A 180 -18.32 29.44 7.43
N GLU A 181 -17.12 29.39 6.88
CA GLU A 181 -16.08 28.42 7.23
C GLU A 181 -15.72 28.51 8.73
N GLN A 182 -15.76 27.39 9.45
CA GLN A 182 -15.50 27.35 10.90
C GLN A 182 -14.11 27.88 11.24
N GLN A 183 -13.09 27.45 10.47
CA GLN A 183 -11.72 27.86 10.65
C GLN A 183 -11.52 29.38 10.42
N PHE A 184 -12.30 30.00 9.52
CA PHE A 184 -12.24 31.45 9.33
C PHE A 184 -12.75 32.18 10.58
N VAL A 185 -13.87 31.75 11.17
CA VAL A 185 -14.39 32.32 12.43
C VAL A 185 -13.33 32.23 13.53
N GLU A 186 -12.80 31.03 13.76
CA GLU A 186 -11.81 30.75 14.82
C GLU A 186 -10.51 31.54 14.68
N GLN A 187 -10.07 31.83 13.45
CA GLN A 187 -8.81 32.54 13.19
C GLN A 187 -8.96 34.06 13.03
N ASN A 188 -10.11 34.57 12.59
CA ASN A 188 -10.28 35.97 12.17
C ASN A 188 -11.31 36.76 12.99
N LEU A 189 -12.32 36.12 13.57
CA LEU A 189 -13.38 36.80 14.33
C LEU A 189 -13.12 36.67 15.84
N LYS A 190 -12.44 37.66 16.42
CA LYS A 190 -12.15 37.71 17.86
C LYS A 190 -13.41 37.80 18.71
N ASN A 191 -14.45 38.45 18.19
CA ASN A 191 -15.83 38.36 18.66
C ASN A 191 -16.69 37.97 17.45
N PRO A 192 -17.56 36.95 17.50
CA PRO A 192 -18.47 36.65 16.38
C PRO A 192 -19.39 37.81 15.97
N GLU A 193 -19.65 38.79 16.86
CA GLU A 193 -20.35 40.03 16.49
C GLU A 193 -19.55 40.91 15.51
N ASP A 194 -18.26 40.66 15.31
CA ASP A 194 -17.42 41.30 14.29
C ASP A 194 -17.92 41.04 12.85
N LEU A 195 -18.76 40.01 12.64
CA LEU A 195 -19.43 39.73 11.36
C LEU A 195 -20.17 40.96 10.80
N ARG A 196 -20.69 41.85 11.66
CA ARG A 196 -21.37 43.10 11.28
C ARG A 196 -20.53 44.02 10.38
N ARG A 197 -19.20 43.81 10.32
CA ARG A 197 -18.24 44.60 9.51
C ARG A 197 -17.84 43.91 8.20
N LEU A 198 -18.39 42.72 7.91
CA LEU A 198 -18.09 41.95 6.71
C LEU A 198 -19.31 41.90 5.79
N THR A 199 -19.12 42.21 4.51
CA THR A 199 -20.14 42.00 3.47
C THR A 199 -20.06 40.59 2.87
N HIS A 200 -18.91 39.94 3.00
CA HIS A 200 -18.64 38.61 2.46
C HIS A 200 -17.73 37.81 3.40
N VAL A 201 -17.84 36.49 3.34
CA VAL A 201 -17.08 35.50 4.14
C VAL A 201 -16.67 34.30 3.28
N PRO A 202 -15.61 33.56 3.63
CA PRO A 202 -15.30 32.30 2.99
C PRO A 202 -16.28 31.20 3.44
N VAL A 203 -16.65 30.33 2.50
CA VAL A 203 -17.49 29.14 2.71
C VAL A 203 -16.85 27.97 1.99
N VAL A 204 -16.91 26.77 2.58
CA VAL A 204 -16.37 25.55 1.97
C VAL A 204 -17.47 24.77 1.25
N LEU A 205 -17.30 24.57 -0.05
CA LEU A 205 -18.10 23.64 -0.84
C LEU A 205 -17.39 22.28 -0.93
N GLU A 206 -18.17 21.21 -0.95
CA GLU A 206 -17.71 19.87 -1.32
C GLU A 206 -18.17 19.55 -2.74
N TRP A 207 -17.35 18.81 -3.48
CA TRP A 207 -17.62 18.44 -4.87
C TRP A 207 -17.28 16.97 -5.15
N SER A 208 -17.90 16.39 -6.18
CA SER A 208 -17.59 15.05 -6.69
C SER A 208 -18.00 14.96 -8.16
N ILE A 209 -17.20 14.30 -9.00
CA ILE A 209 -17.46 14.25 -10.45
C ILE A 209 -18.61 13.28 -10.71
N LEU A 210 -19.60 13.66 -11.53
CA LEU A 210 -20.64 12.70 -11.94
C LEU A 210 -20.00 11.58 -12.76
N ALA A 211 -20.21 10.33 -12.36
CA ALA A 211 -19.44 9.18 -12.85
C ALA A 211 -19.54 9.01 -14.38
N ARG A 212 -20.67 9.42 -14.98
CA ARG A 212 -20.87 9.47 -16.43
C ARG A 212 -19.80 10.31 -17.15
N TYR A 213 -19.42 11.48 -16.62
CA TYR A 213 -18.41 12.35 -17.23
C TYR A 213 -17.00 11.83 -16.94
N PHE A 214 -16.77 11.28 -15.75
CA PHE A 214 -15.52 10.60 -15.43
C PHE A 214 -15.25 9.43 -16.38
N ASP A 215 -16.25 8.61 -16.71
CA ASP A 215 -16.12 7.50 -17.66
C ASP A 215 -15.80 7.98 -19.09
N LEU A 216 -16.41 9.09 -19.54
CA LEU A 216 -16.09 9.66 -20.85
C LEU A 216 -14.58 9.97 -20.96
N TYR A 217 -13.99 10.48 -19.89
CA TYR A 217 -12.58 10.83 -19.75
C TYR A 217 -11.65 9.61 -19.50
N ALA A 218 -12.07 8.67 -18.65
CA ALA A 218 -11.25 7.56 -18.17
C ALA A 218 -11.24 6.31 -19.05
N ARG A 219 -12.09 6.23 -20.09
CA ARG A 219 -12.36 5.01 -20.91
C ARG A 219 -11.18 4.29 -21.55
N ASN A 220 -9.98 4.89 -21.60
CA ASN A 220 -8.74 4.27 -22.10
C ASN A 220 -7.63 4.15 -21.03
N LYS A 221 -7.91 4.46 -19.76
CA LYS A 221 -6.89 4.74 -18.72
C LYS A 221 -6.96 3.81 -17.50
N SER A 222 -7.84 2.81 -17.46
CA SER A 222 -8.15 2.02 -16.27
C SER A 222 -7.01 1.19 -15.66
N LYS A 223 -5.89 0.97 -16.36
CA LYS A 223 -4.80 0.07 -15.91
C LYS A 223 -3.70 0.68 -15.03
N ALA A 224 -3.64 2.00 -14.85
CA ALA A 224 -2.54 2.63 -14.09
C ALA A 224 -2.98 3.60 -12.97
N TYR A 225 -4.29 3.71 -12.68
CA TYR A 225 -4.72 4.37 -11.44
C TYR A 225 -4.35 3.54 -10.19
N GLU A 226 -4.37 2.20 -10.29
CA GLU A 226 -4.25 1.26 -9.16
C GLU A 226 -2.92 1.27 -8.40
N SER A 227 -1.85 1.89 -8.93
CA SER A 227 -0.50 1.85 -8.34
C SER A 227 -0.14 3.07 -7.48
N THR A 228 -0.69 4.26 -7.76
CA THR A 228 -0.35 5.51 -7.04
C THR A 228 -1.58 6.31 -6.57
N SER A 229 -2.79 5.88 -6.94
CA SER A 229 -4.05 6.55 -6.63
C SER A 229 -5.17 5.55 -6.31
N THR A 230 -6.33 6.05 -5.90
CA THR A 230 -7.57 5.27 -5.83
C THR A 230 -8.75 6.15 -6.20
N CYS A 231 -9.74 5.59 -6.91
CA CYS A 231 -10.97 6.27 -7.30
C CYS A 231 -12.18 5.49 -6.78
N GLU A 232 -12.83 6.02 -5.75
CA GLU A 232 -14.06 5.46 -5.19
C GLU A 232 -15.29 5.96 -5.98
N ARG A 233 -16.30 5.11 -6.11
CA ARG A 233 -17.50 5.35 -6.92
C ARG A 233 -18.75 5.07 -6.11
N SER A 234 -19.42 6.12 -5.63
CA SER A 234 -20.65 5.95 -4.83
C SER A 234 -21.90 5.93 -5.70
N ALA A 235 -22.74 4.91 -5.50
CA ALA A 235 -24.06 4.81 -6.12
C ALA A 235 -25.11 5.69 -5.44
N CYS A 236 -24.94 6.00 -4.15
CA CYS A 236 -25.80 6.90 -3.38
C CYS A 236 -24.98 8.12 -2.95
N SER A 237 -25.36 9.32 -3.41
CA SER A 237 -24.58 10.53 -3.17
C SER A 237 -25.47 11.69 -2.71
N CYS A 238 -24.91 12.60 -1.91
CA CYS A 238 -25.56 13.86 -1.58
C CYS A 238 -25.36 14.93 -2.67
N PHE A 239 -24.53 14.65 -3.67
CA PHE A 239 -24.21 15.55 -4.77
C PHE A 239 -25.25 15.47 -5.91
N SER A 240 -25.73 14.26 -6.21
CA SER A 240 -26.77 13.96 -7.20
C SER A 240 -27.53 12.68 -6.82
N SER A 241 -28.86 12.71 -6.97
CA SER A 241 -29.76 11.57 -6.79
C SER A 241 -29.82 10.65 -8.02
N ASP A 242 -29.61 11.21 -9.21
CA ASP A 242 -29.91 10.57 -10.51
C ASP A 242 -28.65 10.03 -11.22
N SER A 243 -27.47 10.13 -10.59
CA SER A 243 -26.21 9.69 -11.16
C SER A 243 -25.19 9.36 -10.05
N PRO A 244 -24.55 8.17 -10.09
CA PRO A 244 -23.40 7.87 -9.25
C PRO A 244 -22.30 8.93 -9.41
N THR A 245 -21.49 9.14 -8.36
CA THR A 245 -20.33 10.06 -8.43
C THR A 245 -19.01 9.34 -8.16
N VAL A 246 -17.92 9.97 -8.59
CA VAL A 246 -16.53 9.51 -8.40
C VAL A 246 -15.75 10.55 -7.60
N ARG A 247 -14.89 10.05 -6.70
CA ARG A 247 -13.88 10.84 -5.97
C ARG A 247 -12.56 10.08 -6.02
N CYS A 248 -11.50 10.74 -6.44
CA CYS A 248 -10.17 10.14 -6.54
C CYS A 248 -9.21 10.80 -5.54
N ASN A 249 -8.34 10.00 -4.93
CA ASN A 249 -7.32 10.42 -3.96
C ASN A 249 -5.96 9.81 -4.35
N CYS A 250 -4.85 10.49 -4.06
CA CYS A 250 -3.53 9.86 -4.13
C CYS A 250 -3.36 8.87 -2.96
N LEU A 251 -2.58 7.81 -3.17
CA LEU A 251 -2.21 6.91 -2.08
C LEU A 251 -1.22 7.59 -1.13
N ARG A 252 -1.09 7.05 0.09
CA ARG A 252 -0.09 7.55 1.05
C ARG A 252 1.32 7.40 0.48
N GLY A 253 2.14 8.44 0.63
CA GLY A 253 3.46 8.54 -0.01
C GLY A 253 3.42 9.17 -1.41
N PHE A 254 2.25 9.56 -1.92
CA PHE A 254 2.09 10.20 -3.23
C PHE A 254 1.36 11.54 -3.15
N GLN A 255 1.76 12.49 -4.00
CA GLN A 255 1.17 13.83 -4.15
C GLN A 255 0.90 14.17 -5.61
N GLY A 256 0.04 15.15 -5.87
CA GLY A 256 -0.31 15.59 -7.21
C GLY A 256 -1.81 15.53 -7.45
N ASN A 257 -2.22 15.12 -8.65
CA ASN A 257 -3.62 15.14 -9.07
C ASN A 257 -4.13 13.72 -9.41
N PRO A 258 -4.97 13.12 -8.54
CA PRO A 258 -5.45 11.74 -8.69
C PRO A 258 -6.50 11.54 -9.79
N TYR A 259 -6.92 12.61 -10.47
CA TYR A 259 -7.83 12.52 -11.61
C TYR A 259 -7.09 12.37 -12.95
N PHE A 260 -5.76 12.55 -12.97
CA PHE A 260 -4.90 12.22 -14.10
C PHE A 260 -4.29 10.82 -13.98
N LEU A 261 -4.06 10.16 -15.12
CA LEU A 261 -3.23 8.96 -15.19
C LEU A 261 -1.79 9.34 -14.85
N ASP A 262 -1.14 8.55 -13.98
CA ASP A 262 0.20 8.84 -13.44
C ASP A 262 0.32 10.23 -12.77
N GLY A 263 -0.83 10.83 -12.39
CA GLY A 263 -0.93 12.18 -11.84
C GLY A 263 -0.57 12.29 -10.35
N CYS A 264 -0.53 11.17 -9.64
CA CYS A 264 0.03 11.04 -8.31
C CYS A 264 1.48 10.55 -8.42
N GLN A 265 2.42 11.42 -8.04
CA GLN A 265 3.86 11.21 -8.06
C GLN A 265 4.38 10.96 -6.64
N ASP A 266 5.50 10.26 -6.55
CA ASP A 266 6.19 9.95 -5.29
C ASP A 266 6.51 11.25 -4.51
N ILE A 267 6.34 11.22 -3.19
CA ILE A 267 6.81 12.30 -2.33
C ILE A 267 8.26 12.00 -1.96
N ASP A 268 9.18 12.88 -2.34
CA ASP A 268 10.53 12.86 -1.77
C ASP A 268 10.48 13.48 -0.37
N GLU A 269 10.22 12.65 0.64
CA GLU A 269 10.22 13.06 2.05
C GLU A 269 11.63 13.38 2.56
N CYS A 270 12.68 12.99 1.83
CA CYS A 270 14.06 13.31 2.16
C CYS A 270 14.53 14.64 1.55
N ALA A 271 13.87 15.15 0.51
CA ALA A 271 14.19 16.44 -0.12
C ALA A 271 14.04 17.65 0.83
N THR A 272 13.22 17.56 1.88
CA THR A 272 13.18 18.58 2.94
C THR A 272 13.11 17.95 4.35
N ASN A 273 13.84 18.53 5.30
CA ASN A 273 13.79 18.11 6.72
C ASN A 273 12.45 18.43 7.43
N THR A 274 11.42 18.82 6.68
CA THR A 274 10.07 19.12 7.16
C THR A 274 9.03 18.07 6.75
N THR A 275 9.34 17.19 5.80
CA THR A 275 8.45 16.12 5.32
C THR A 275 8.75 14.76 5.96
N ASN A 276 10.01 14.48 6.35
CA ASN A 276 10.39 13.30 7.13
C ASN A 276 10.48 13.57 8.65
N ILE A 277 10.49 12.50 9.45
CA ILE A 277 10.65 12.52 10.91
C ILE A 277 11.98 11.84 11.33
N CYS A 278 13.05 11.99 10.52
CA CYS A 278 14.36 11.36 10.81
C CYS A 278 15.20 12.13 11.85
N GLY A 279 14.91 13.42 12.08
CA GLY A 279 15.57 14.23 13.10
C GLY A 279 17.06 14.48 12.80
N SER A 280 17.93 13.70 13.43
CA SER A 280 19.39 13.73 13.20
C SER A 280 19.93 12.49 12.49
N GLN A 281 19.06 11.59 12.02
CA GLN A 281 19.41 10.45 11.18
C GLN A 281 19.41 10.85 9.70
N ASN A 282 20.11 10.08 8.87
CA ASN A 282 20.01 10.20 7.43
C ASN A 282 18.62 9.72 6.97
N CYS A 283 18.18 10.21 5.81
CA CYS A 283 16.93 9.82 5.16
C CYS A 283 17.25 9.17 3.80
N GLU A 284 16.60 8.05 3.49
CA GLU A 284 16.64 7.37 2.19
C GLU A 284 15.20 7.26 1.64
N ASN A 285 14.93 7.87 0.47
CA ASN A 285 13.61 7.87 -0.15
C ASN A 285 13.40 6.64 -1.03
N PHE A 286 12.19 6.11 -1.04
CA PHE A 286 11.76 5.03 -1.92
C PHE A 286 10.30 5.25 -2.36
N ILE A 287 9.84 4.51 -3.38
CA ILE A 287 8.49 4.72 -3.93
C ILE A 287 7.42 4.40 -2.87
N GLY A 288 6.71 5.44 -2.42
CA GLY A 288 5.67 5.38 -1.40
C GLY A 288 6.15 5.63 0.05
N GLY A 289 7.40 6.07 0.28
CA GLY A 289 7.85 6.45 1.62
C GLY A 289 9.37 6.61 1.80
N TYR A 290 9.80 6.83 3.05
CA TYR A 290 11.21 6.99 3.41
C TYR A 290 11.65 6.08 4.56
N ASN A 291 12.95 5.79 4.62
CA ASN A 291 13.63 5.15 5.74
C ASN A 291 14.57 6.13 6.44
N CYS A 292 14.60 6.08 7.77
CA CYS A 292 15.61 6.77 8.58
C CYS A 292 16.72 5.80 9.01
N TYR A 293 17.98 6.20 8.86
CA TYR A 293 19.11 5.38 9.28
C TYR A 293 20.25 6.23 9.86
N SER A 294 20.90 5.71 10.90
CA SER A 294 22.10 6.32 11.45
C SER A 294 23.34 5.89 10.66
N SER A 295 24.13 6.83 10.12
CA SER A 295 25.49 6.51 9.69
C SER A 295 26.25 5.85 10.86
N PRO A 296 27.01 4.77 10.64
CA PRO A 296 27.95 4.29 11.64
C PRO A 296 28.93 5.43 11.95
N ARG A 297 29.13 5.76 13.23
CA ARG A 297 30.04 6.84 13.64
C ARG A 297 31.40 6.63 12.99
N SER A 298 31.88 7.65 12.28
CA SER A 298 33.30 7.77 11.94
C SER A 298 34.09 7.76 13.25
N LYS A 299 34.75 6.64 13.54
CA LYS A 299 35.57 6.49 14.75
C LYS A 299 36.89 7.25 14.56
N SER A 300 36.81 8.57 14.72
CA SER A 300 37.98 9.42 14.91
C SER A 300 38.74 8.95 16.16
N GLU A 301 40.08 9.00 16.08
CA GLU A 301 41.01 8.59 17.13
C GLU A 301 41.04 7.08 17.43
N GLU A 302 41.77 6.35 16.59
CA GLU A 302 42.61 5.23 17.03
C GLU A 302 43.95 5.27 16.25
N LEU A 303 45.01 4.69 16.80
CA LEU A 303 46.40 5.07 16.48
C LEU A 303 46.85 4.81 15.03
N ASN A 304 47.79 5.61 14.54
CA ASN A 304 48.29 5.57 13.16
C ASN A 304 49.32 4.44 12.94
N VAL A 305 48.85 3.20 12.81
CA VAL A 305 49.68 1.97 12.71
C VAL A 305 50.40 1.81 11.36
N ASN A 306 50.00 2.55 10.33
CA ASN A 306 50.35 2.28 8.92
C ASN A 306 51.85 2.37 8.59
N MET A 307 52.69 3.00 9.42
CA MET A 307 54.15 3.05 9.24
C MET A 307 54.88 1.74 9.56
N ILE A 308 54.31 0.85 10.40
CA ILE A 308 54.98 -0.40 10.81
C ILE A 308 54.73 -1.53 9.78
N ILE A 309 53.58 -1.52 9.11
CA ILE A 309 53.12 -2.60 8.23
C ILE A 309 54.00 -2.74 6.96
N LEU A 310 54.55 -1.62 6.47
CA LEU A 310 55.43 -1.62 5.28
C LEU A 310 56.75 -2.38 5.48
N GLY A 311 57.23 -2.54 6.72
CA GLY A 311 58.47 -3.27 7.02
C GLY A 311 58.33 -4.79 7.04
N LEU A 312 57.10 -5.32 7.16
CA LEU A 312 56.84 -6.77 7.27
C LEU A 312 56.26 -7.37 5.97
N SER A 313 55.74 -6.53 5.07
CA SER A 313 55.06 -6.96 3.84
C SER A 313 56.00 -7.59 2.80
N THR A 314 57.25 -7.13 2.70
CA THR A 314 58.23 -7.64 1.72
C THR A 314 58.65 -9.09 1.98
N SER A 315 58.87 -9.43 3.26
CA SER A 315 59.19 -10.80 3.70
C SER A 315 58.01 -11.75 3.48
N PHE A 316 56.78 -11.33 3.83
CA PHE A 316 55.58 -12.15 3.61
C PHE A 316 55.18 -12.28 2.13
N GLY A 317 55.38 -11.24 1.31
CA GLY A 317 55.09 -11.27 -0.12
C GLY A 317 55.87 -12.35 -0.86
N SER A 318 57.14 -12.56 -0.50
CA SER A 318 57.99 -13.62 -1.04
C SER A 318 57.46 -15.02 -0.75
N LEU A 319 56.91 -15.24 0.46
CA LEU A 319 56.27 -16.49 0.85
C LEU A 319 54.93 -16.70 0.11
N PHE A 320 54.15 -15.62 -0.05
CA PHE A 320 52.87 -15.64 -0.77
C PHE A 320 53.02 -15.95 -2.27
N LEU A 321 54.15 -15.59 -2.91
CA LEU A 321 54.41 -15.97 -4.31
C LEU A 321 54.61 -17.49 -4.48
N LEU A 322 55.34 -18.13 -3.55
CA LEU A 322 55.53 -19.58 -3.55
C LEU A 322 54.21 -20.33 -3.28
N ILE A 323 53.42 -19.85 -2.30
CA ILE A 323 52.10 -20.40 -2.00
C ILE A 323 51.14 -20.16 -3.18
N GLY A 324 51.19 -19.00 -3.83
CA GLY A 324 50.36 -18.66 -4.99
C GLY A 324 50.60 -19.56 -6.20
N ALA A 325 51.85 -19.93 -6.48
CA ALA A 325 52.19 -20.91 -7.52
C ALA A 325 51.61 -22.30 -7.21
N TRP A 326 51.62 -22.72 -5.94
CA TRP A 326 51.01 -23.98 -5.49
C TRP A 326 49.47 -23.94 -5.46
N TRP A 327 48.88 -22.76 -5.24
CA TRP A 327 47.43 -22.55 -5.23
C TRP A 327 46.84 -22.52 -6.65
N LEU A 328 47.54 -21.90 -7.61
CA LEU A 328 47.21 -21.95 -9.04
C LEU A 328 47.20 -23.39 -9.59
N TYR A 329 48.05 -24.27 -9.06
CA TYR A 329 48.06 -25.70 -9.39
C TYR A 329 46.86 -26.47 -8.79
N THR A 330 46.35 -26.04 -7.63
CA THR A 330 45.34 -26.81 -6.87
C THR A 330 43.90 -26.37 -7.07
N LYS A 331 43.61 -25.23 -7.72
CA LYS A 331 42.23 -24.80 -7.99
C LYS A 331 41.94 -24.39 -9.43
N LEU A 332 42.07 -25.37 -10.33
CA LEU A 332 41.49 -25.36 -11.68
C LEU A 332 39.95 -25.59 -11.68
N THR A 333 39.30 -25.57 -10.51
CA THR A 333 37.87 -25.86 -10.30
C THR A 333 37.22 -24.90 -9.28
N SER A 334 36.23 -24.13 -9.73
CA SER A 334 35.46 -23.06 -9.02
C SER A 334 34.88 -23.46 -7.65
N SER A 335 34.79 -22.63 -6.59
CA SER A 335 34.06 -21.33 -6.39
C SER A 335 32.54 -21.57 -6.22
N THR A 336 31.92 -21.48 -5.03
CA THR A 336 31.52 -20.30 -4.19
C THR A 336 30.51 -19.34 -4.84
N LEU A 337 29.45 -18.77 -4.21
CA LEU A 337 28.75 -18.88 -2.90
C LEU A 337 27.51 -17.89 -2.91
N ILE A 338 26.52 -18.03 -1.99
CA ILE A 338 25.74 -16.91 -1.34
C ILE A 338 24.51 -16.22 -2.06
N THR A 339 23.93 -15.13 -1.47
CA THR A 339 22.50 -14.80 -1.06
C THR A 339 22.07 -13.30 -1.31
N PRO A 340 20.94 -12.66 -0.85
CA PRO A 340 19.64 -13.05 -0.18
C PRO A 340 18.30 -12.24 -0.52
N ARG A 341 17.19 -12.57 0.21
CA ARG A 341 15.90 -11.86 0.61
C ARG A 341 14.77 -11.50 -0.39
N ASP A 342 13.51 -11.96 -0.24
CA ASP A 342 12.40 -11.64 0.74
C ASP A 342 11.68 -10.27 0.42
N MET A 343 10.34 -9.99 0.39
CA MET A 343 9.05 -10.70 0.63
C MET A 343 7.80 -9.83 0.17
N ILE A 344 6.57 -10.37 -0.11
CA ILE A 344 5.25 -9.64 -0.24
C ILE A 344 4.06 -10.51 0.30
N GLY A 345 2.87 -9.97 0.64
CA GLY A 345 1.75 -10.73 1.31
C GLY A 345 0.28 -10.61 0.80
N VAL A 346 -0.24 -11.70 0.21
CA VAL A 346 -1.65 -12.19 0.34
C VAL A 346 -1.69 -13.00 1.63
N SER A 347 -2.85 -13.22 2.26
CA SER A 347 -3.01 -14.20 3.35
C SER A 347 -2.94 -15.66 2.84
N MET A 348 -1.85 -15.99 2.15
CA MET A 348 -1.49 -17.33 1.64
C MET A 348 -1.19 -18.33 2.75
N TYR A 349 -1.17 -17.86 4.00
CA TYR A 349 -0.85 -18.62 5.20
C TYR A 349 -1.81 -18.16 6.30
N GLY A 350 -2.61 -19.05 6.87
CA GLY A 350 -3.55 -18.73 7.96
C GLY A 350 -2.90 -18.44 9.31
N LEU A 351 -1.59 -18.16 9.31
CA LEU A 351 -0.74 -17.98 10.48
C LEU A 351 0.29 -16.87 10.23
N PRO A 352 0.61 -16.05 11.24
CA PRO A 352 1.50 -14.89 11.11
C PRO A 352 2.98 -15.30 11.10
N ILE A 353 3.37 -16.16 10.16
CA ILE A 353 4.74 -16.65 10.00
C ILE A 353 5.11 -16.55 8.51
N HIS A 354 5.55 -15.36 8.10
CA HIS A 354 6.18 -15.16 6.80
C HIS A 354 7.44 -16.04 6.68
N PRO A 355 7.76 -16.58 5.49
CA PRO A 355 8.97 -17.37 5.29
C PRO A 355 10.30 -16.63 5.50
N GLU A 356 10.30 -15.31 5.72
CA GLU A 356 11.43 -14.58 6.32
C GLU A 356 11.91 -15.22 7.63
N ASN A 357 11.00 -15.81 8.40
CA ASN A 357 11.28 -16.56 9.63
C ASN A 357 12.06 -17.86 9.34
N PHE A 358 11.86 -18.47 8.17
CA PHE A 358 12.69 -19.60 7.70
C PHE A 358 14.09 -19.11 7.33
N THR A 359 14.18 -18.03 6.55
CA THR A 359 15.45 -17.36 6.21
C THR A 359 16.23 -16.94 7.46
N GLU A 360 15.55 -16.50 8.54
CA GLU A 360 16.16 -16.16 9.82
C GLU A 360 16.71 -17.37 10.58
N ILE A 361 15.96 -18.48 10.66
CA ILE A 361 16.44 -19.73 11.26
C ILE A 361 17.68 -20.24 10.50
N VAL A 362 17.61 -20.33 9.17
CA VAL A 362 18.72 -20.81 8.33
C VAL A 362 19.99 -19.96 8.51
N LYS A 363 19.87 -18.63 8.64
CA LYS A 363 20.99 -17.72 8.92
C LYS A 363 21.63 -17.95 10.30
N GLY A 364 20.90 -18.51 11.26
CA GLY A 364 21.41 -18.82 12.60
C GLY A 364 22.09 -20.19 12.75
N LEU A 365 22.05 -21.06 11.73
CA LEU A 365 22.54 -22.43 11.82
C LEU A 365 24.07 -22.55 11.81
N THR A 366 24.59 -23.37 12.72
CA THR A 366 26.01 -23.79 12.75
C THR A 366 26.35 -24.74 11.60
N THR A 367 27.64 -24.95 11.33
CA THR A 367 28.12 -25.87 10.27
C THR A 367 27.57 -27.30 10.46
N LYS A 368 27.65 -27.85 11.68
CA LYS A 368 27.13 -29.20 11.99
C LYS A 368 25.61 -29.32 11.80
N GLN A 369 24.88 -28.27 12.15
CA GLN A 369 23.43 -28.23 11.94
C GLN A 369 23.07 -28.23 10.44
N ARG A 370 23.91 -27.61 9.59
CA ARG A 370 23.75 -27.63 8.12
C ARG A 370 24.11 -28.99 7.53
N GLU A 371 25.23 -29.59 7.95
CA GLU A 371 25.65 -30.95 7.57
C GLU A 371 24.50 -31.96 7.79
N CYS A 372 23.90 -31.98 9.00
CA CYS A 372 22.77 -32.88 9.29
C CYS A 372 21.52 -32.63 8.43
N ILE A 373 21.28 -31.39 7.96
CA ILE A 373 20.14 -31.07 7.08
C ILE A 373 20.40 -31.54 5.65
N GLU A 374 21.66 -31.46 5.18
CA GLU A 374 22.10 -32.04 3.91
C GLU A 374 22.02 -33.58 3.93
N ASP A 375 22.40 -34.22 5.05
CA ASP A 375 22.25 -35.66 5.26
C ASP A 375 20.79 -36.13 5.26
N MET A 376 19.86 -35.38 5.87
CA MET A 376 18.42 -35.66 5.78
C MET A 376 17.84 -35.45 4.37
N GLY A 377 18.61 -34.85 3.44
CA GLY A 377 18.18 -34.53 2.08
C GLY A 377 17.50 -33.17 1.92
N PHE A 378 17.40 -32.37 2.98
CA PHE A 378 16.75 -31.05 2.95
C PHE A 378 17.73 -29.90 2.60
N GLY A 379 18.97 -30.25 2.21
CA GLY A 379 20.08 -29.32 1.95
C GLY A 379 19.82 -28.24 0.90
N VAL A 380 19.01 -28.51 -0.13
CA VAL A 380 18.66 -27.50 -1.16
C VAL A 380 17.99 -26.28 -0.53
N LEU A 381 17.20 -26.49 0.53
CA LEU A 381 16.51 -25.42 1.25
C LEU A 381 17.44 -24.52 2.06
N LEU A 382 18.68 -24.96 2.36
CA LEU A 382 19.70 -24.10 2.97
C LEU A 382 20.22 -23.01 2.02
N ASN A 383 19.94 -23.17 0.72
CA ASN A 383 20.20 -22.18 -0.34
C ASN A 383 18.93 -21.39 -0.72
N ILE A 384 17.79 -21.61 -0.06
CA ILE A 384 16.65 -20.70 -0.14
C ILE A 384 16.99 -19.48 0.71
N ASN A 385 17.51 -18.49 0.00
CA ASN A 385 18.07 -17.28 0.57
C ASN A 385 17.13 -16.08 0.48
N CYS A 386 16.17 -16.15 -0.45
CA CYS A 386 15.22 -15.12 -0.86
C CYS A 386 13.85 -15.78 -1.11
N LEU A 387 12.79 -15.25 -0.49
CA LEU A 387 11.41 -15.60 -0.79
C LEU A 387 10.55 -14.34 -1.01
N VAL A 388 10.81 -13.62 -2.10
CA VAL A 388 9.88 -12.62 -2.65
C VAL A 388 8.66 -13.36 -3.21
N PHE A 389 7.54 -13.33 -2.49
CA PHE A 389 6.29 -13.88 -2.98
C PHE A 389 5.56 -12.89 -3.87
N HIS A 390 5.58 -13.08 -5.18
CA HIS A 390 4.74 -12.27 -6.07
C HIS A 390 3.26 -12.67 -5.91
N LEU A 391 2.46 -11.74 -5.39
CA LEU A 391 1.08 -12.00 -4.95
C LEU A 391 0.11 -12.21 -6.06
N LEU A 392 0.06 -11.24 -6.97
CA LEU A 392 -0.82 -11.25 -8.13
C LEU A 392 -0.47 -12.46 -9.01
N LEU A 393 0.82 -12.85 -9.03
CA LEU A 393 1.28 -14.10 -9.62
C LEU A 393 0.73 -15.34 -8.89
N SER A 394 0.87 -15.43 -7.55
CA SER A 394 0.30 -16.54 -6.77
C SER A 394 -1.21 -16.67 -6.98
N GLU A 395 -1.96 -15.57 -6.86
CA GLU A 395 -3.41 -15.56 -7.00
C GLU A 395 -3.85 -15.94 -8.42
N MET A 396 -3.16 -15.41 -9.45
CA MET A 396 -3.35 -15.82 -10.84
C MET A 396 -3.08 -17.31 -11.02
N LEU A 397 -1.96 -17.83 -10.53
CA LEU A 397 -1.61 -19.26 -10.63
C LEU A 397 -2.64 -20.14 -9.93
N LEU A 398 -3.04 -19.81 -8.70
CA LEU A 398 -4.08 -20.54 -7.95
C LEU A 398 -5.42 -20.55 -8.70
N LYS A 399 -5.83 -19.42 -9.29
CA LYS A 399 -7.03 -19.35 -10.14
C LYS A 399 -6.88 -20.15 -11.44
N SER A 400 -5.67 -20.23 -12.00
CA SER A 400 -5.36 -20.93 -13.26
C SER A 400 -5.11 -22.45 -13.15
N ILE A 401 -4.84 -23.01 -11.97
CA ILE A 401 -4.58 -24.46 -11.85
C ILE A 401 -5.87 -25.26 -11.97
N ALA A 402 -5.90 -26.26 -12.86
CA ALA A 402 -6.92 -27.29 -12.91
C ALA A 402 -6.52 -28.44 -11.94
N PRO A 403 -7.22 -28.62 -10.80
CA PRO A 403 -6.75 -29.55 -9.76
C PRO A 403 -6.82 -31.03 -10.19
N GLU A 404 -7.81 -31.41 -11.00
CA GLU A 404 -8.01 -32.81 -11.41
C GLU A 404 -7.02 -33.27 -12.48
N THR A 405 -6.65 -32.39 -13.42
CA THR A 405 -5.61 -32.69 -14.42
C THR A 405 -4.19 -32.40 -13.91
N LYS A 406 -4.05 -31.67 -12.79
CA LYS A 406 -2.79 -31.19 -12.21
C LYS A 406 -2.03 -30.23 -13.14
N GLU A 407 -2.73 -29.38 -13.88
CA GLU A 407 -2.13 -28.49 -14.90
C GLU A 407 -2.37 -27.00 -14.59
N ILE A 408 -1.45 -26.12 -14.99
CA ILE A 408 -1.64 -24.66 -14.99
C ILE A 408 -2.19 -24.24 -16.37
N VAL A 409 -3.40 -23.68 -16.41
CA VAL A 409 -4.06 -23.25 -17.65
C VAL A 409 -4.02 -21.73 -17.78
N LEU A 410 -3.24 -21.23 -18.75
CA LEU A 410 -3.01 -19.80 -18.98
C LEU A 410 -3.05 -19.47 -20.48
N HIS A 411 -3.93 -18.54 -20.86
CA HIS A 411 -4.07 -18.04 -22.24
C HIS A 411 -4.17 -19.14 -23.33
N GLY A 412 -4.84 -20.25 -23.01
CA GLY A 412 -5.01 -21.39 -23.93
C GLY A 412 -3.83 -22.37 -23.99
N LYS A 413 -2.75 -22.14 -23.22
CA LYS A 413 -1.71 -23.15 -22.97
C LYS A 413 -2.04 -23.90 -21.67
N SER A 414 -1.76 -25.20 -21.64
CA SER A 414 -1.76 -26.00 -20.42
C SER A 414 -0.35 -26.48 -20.11
N ILE A 415 0.06 -26.40 -18.84
CA ILE A 415 1.38 -26.80 -18.34
C ILE A 415 1.20 -27.85 -17.25
N PRO A 416 1.46 -29.15 -17.50
CA PRO A 416 1.24 -30.21 -16.51
C PRO A 416 2.32 -30.22 -15.42
N MET A 417 1.90 -30.29 -14.16
CA MET A 417 2.78 -30.39 -12.99
C MET A 417 2.86 -31.84 -12.51
N ARG A 418 4.06 -32.33 -12.22
CA ARG A 418 4.28 -33.70 -11.71
C ARG A 418 5.01 -33.69 -10.37
N GLU A 419 4.85 -34.77 -9.62
CA GLU A 419 5.54 -34.99 -8.34
C GLU A 419 7.07 -34.95 -8.49
N SER A 420 7.60 -35.46 -9.61
CA SER A 420 9.02 -35.40 -9.96
C SER A 420 9.49 -34.03 -10.45
N ASP A 421 8.58 -33.08 -10.69
CA ASP A 421 8.95 -31.68 -10.93
C ASP A 421 9.00 -30.90 -9.61
N PHE A 422 8.10 -31.22 -8.67
CA PHE A 422 8.20 -30.74 -7.28
C PHE A 422 9.51 -31.17 -6.62
N GLU A 423 9.90 -32.44 -6.81
CA GLU A 423 11.18 -33.01 -6.38
C GLU A 423 12.39 -32.20 -6.87
N LYS A 424 12.44 -31.85 -8.16
CA LYS A 424 13.52 -31.07 -8.76
C LYS A 424 13.52 -29.60 -8.34
N VAL A 425 12.33 -28.98 -8.28
CA VAL A 425 12.18 -27.53 -8.04
C VAL A 425 12.43 -27.15 -6.58
N ILE A 426 12.00 -27.99 -5.63
CA ILE A 426 12.18 -27.73 -4.19
C ILE A 426 13.39 -28.50 -3.63
N GLY A 427 13.83 -29.58 -4.28
CA GLY A 427 14.96 -30.38 -3.84
C GLY A 427 14.67 -31.22 -2.58
N LEU A 428 13.43 -31.70 -2.43
CA LEU A 428 13.07 -32.63 -1.36
C LEU A 428 13.41 -34.07 -1.73
N PRO A 429 13.79 -34.93 -0.75
CA PRO A 429 13.91 -36.35 -1.00
C PRO A 429 12.56 -36.98 -1.36
N ASN A 430 12.61 -37.92 -2.31
CA ASN A 430 11.45 -38.69 -2.76
C ASN A 430 11.76 -40.20 -2.74
N GLY A 431 12.01 -40.73 -1.54
CA GLY A 431 12.46 -42.10 -1.35
C GLY A 431 11.38 -43.17 -1.57
N ASN A 432 11.63 -44.39 -1.09
CA ASN A 432 10.72 -45.52 -1.27
C ASN A 432 9.61 -45.61 -0.19
N GLN A 433 9.75 -44.93 0.96
CA GLN A 433 8.79 -45.01 2.06
C GLN A 433 7.69 -43.94 1.94
N GLU A 434 6.43 -44.32 2.20
CA GLU A 434 5.31 -43.37 2.19
C GLU A 434 5.27 -42.54 3.48
N VAL A 435 4.86 -41.28 3.36
CA VAL A 435 4.53 -40.40 4.49
C VAL A 435 3.03 -40.53 4.76
N LYS A 436 2.65 -41.24 5.82
CA LYS A 436 1.24 -41.46 6.18
C LYS A 436 0.86 -40.69 7.44
N CYS A 437 -0.11 -39.79 7.32
CA CYS A 437 -0.66 -39.04 8.44
C CYS A 437 -1.86 -39.78 9.07
N ASP A 438 -1.67 -41.07 9.34
CA ASP A 438 -2.66 -41.90 10.02
C ASP A 438 -2.67 -41.60 11.53
N MET A 439 -3.82 -41.78 12.18
CA MET A 439 -4.02 -41.57 13.63
C MET A 439 -3.41 -42.73 14.46
N GLY A 440 -2.11 -42.95 14.33
CA GLY A 440 -1.36 -43.90 15.14
C GLY A 440 -1.14 -43.40 16.57
N GLU A 441 -1.10 -44.32 17.53
CA GLU A 441 -0.79 -44.00 18.93
C GLU A 441 0.63 -43.42 19.07
N PHE A 442 0.79 -42.51 20.02
CA PHE A 442 2.10 -41.91 20.33
C PHE A 442 2.94 -42.91 21.13
N ASP A 443 3.92 -43.52 20.47
CA ASP A 443 4.94 -44.32 21.15
C ASP A 443 5.76 -43.48 22.15
N GLU A 444 6.44 -44.15 23.08
CA GLU A 444 7.19 -43.50 24.17
C GLU A 444 8.25 -42.52 23.62
N THR A 445 8.84 -42.82 22.46
CA THR A 445 9.79 -41.94 21.76
C THR A 445 9.10 -40.65 21.30
N CYS A 446 7.92 -40.73 20.68
CA CYS A 446 7.13 -39.57 20.27
C CYS A 446 6.69 -38.72 21.48
N ILE A 447 6.29 -39.35 22.60
CA ILE A 447 5.98 -38.66 23.86
C ILE A 447 7.22 -37.95 24.42
N ARG A 448 8.38 -38.63 24.43
CA ARG A 448 9.66 -38.06 24.87
C ARG A 448 10.08 -36.88 24.01
N MET A 449 9.99 -36.98 22.69
CA MET A 449 10.29 -35.88 21.76
C MET A 449 9.38 -34.68 22.03
N LYS A 450 8.07 -34.91 22.12
CA LYS A 450 7.07 -33.87 22.44
C LYS A 450 7.39 -33.15 23.76
N ASN A 451 7.81 -33.89 24.79
CA ASN A 451 8.21 -33.33 26.09
C ASN A 451 9.55 -32.55 26.08
N LEU A 452 10.43 -32.77 25.09
CA LEU A 452 11.66 -31.97 24.92
C LEU A 452 11.40 -30.64 24.18
N LEU A 453 10.33 -30.58 23.38
CA LEU A 453 9.95 -29.41 22.60
C LEU A 453 8.97 -28.46 23.32
N ILE A 454 8.24 -28.93 24.34
CA ILE A 454 7.27 -28.14 25.11
C ILE A 454 7.62 -28.12 26.60
N LYS A 455 7.35 -27.01 27.29
CA LYS A 455 7.22 -27.02 28.76
C LYS A 455 6.00 -27.85 29.19
N ARG A 456 6.13 -28.64 30.25
CA ARG A 456 5.14 -29.60 30.81
C ARG A 456 3.68 -29.14 30.97
N SER A 457 3.37 -27.85 30.87
CA SER A 457 2.03 -27.27 31.06
C SER A 457 1.24 -26.97 29.77
N LYS A 458 1.69 -27.43 28.59
CA LYS A 458 1.00 -27.23 27.31
C LYS A 458 0.83 -28.53 26.53
N ASN A 459 -0.41 -28.84 26.13
CA ASN A 459 -0.75 -30.12 25.49
C ASN A 459 -0.41 -30.21 23.98
N ALA A 460 -0.13 -29.08 23.32
CA ALA A 460 0.12 -29.00 21.88
C ALA A 460 1.36 -28.15 21.56
N ILE A 461 2.06 -28.52 20.48
CA ILE A 461 3.19 -27.77 19.94
C ILE A 461 2.64 -26.65 19.05
N THR A 462 3.03 -25.40 19.31
CA THR A 462 2.75 -24.30 18.40
C THR A 462 3.97 -23.98 17.54
N LEU A 463 3.75 -23.61 16.29
CA LEU A 463 4.82 -23.26 15.34
C LEU A 463 5.70 -22.10 15.87
N SER A 464 5.09 -21.15 16.58
CA SER A 464 5.77 -20.07 17.31
C SER A 464 6.59 -20.52 18.53
N SER A 465 6.26 -21.66 19.14
CA SER A 465 7.07 -22.26 20.22
C SER A 465 8.26 -23.03 19.64
N LEU A 466 8.05 -23.73 18.53
CA LEU A 466 9.09 -24.46 17.79
C LEU A 466 10.16 -23.52 17.25
N MET A 467 9.76 -22.43 16.59
CA MET A 467 10.66 -21.36 16.11
C MET A 467 11.53 -20.79 17.24
N LYS A 468 10.94 -20.49 18.41
CA LYS A 468 11.68 -19.99 19.58
C LYS A 468 12.65 -21.03 20.14
N LYS A 469 12.32 -22.32 20.10
CA LYS A 469 13.22 -23.42 20.51
C LYS A 469 14.40 -23.53 19.55
N LEU A 470 14.16 -23.55 18.23
CA LEU A 470 15.20 -23.64 17.19
C LEU A 470 16.25 -22.53 17.34
N LYS A 471 15.84 -21.27 17.55
CA LYS A 471 16.77 -20.14 17.81
C LYS A 471 17.69 -20.31 19.04
N THR A 472 17.42 -21.28 19.91
CA THR A 472 18.21 -21.56 21.13
C THR A 472 18.99 -22.87 21.07
N MET A 473 18.82 -23.68 20.02
CA MET A 473 19.57 -24.93 19.82
C MET A 473 20.95 -24.63 19.23
N LYS A 474 22.02 -25.03 19.92
CA LYS A 474 23.39 -24.96 19.40
C LYS A 474 23.89 -26.29 18.85
N ASP A 475 23.33 -27.39 19.36
CA ASP A 475 23.67 -28.75 19.00
C ASP A 475 22.93 -29.20 17.72
N ALA A 476 23.46 -30.24 17.08
CA ALA A 476 22.92 -30.87 15.88
C ALA A 476 22.40 -32.28 16.21
N ASP A 477 21.57 -32.39 17.24
CA ASP A 477 21.04 -33.66 17.75
C ASP A 477 19.72 -34.06 17.05
N ASP A 478 19.17 -35.23 17.40
CA ASP A 478 17.88 -35.71 16.89
C ASP A 478 16.74 -34.72 17.19
N VAL A 479 16.82 -33.98 18.31
CA VAL A 479 15.83 -32.98 18.70
C VAL A 479 15.88 -31.78 17.75
N PHE A 480 17.07 -31.31 17.38
CA PHE A 480 17.29 -30.32 16.34
C PHE A 480 16.80 -30.82 14.97
N MET A 481 17.21 -32.02 14.55
CA MET A 481 16.88 -32.57 13.23
C MET A 481 15.36 -32.68 13.01
N ILE A 482 14.62 -33.29 13.96
CA ILE A 482 13.16 -33.34 13.89
C ILE A 482 12.56 -31.93 13.93
N SER A 483 13.07 -31.04 14.79
CA SER A 483 12.54 -29.67 14.90
C SER A 483 12.67 -28.89 13.60
N PHE A 484 13.81 -29.01 12.91
CA PHE A 484 14.06 -28.31 11.65
C PHE A 484 13.14 -28.80 10.54
N VAL A 485 13.04 -30.12 10.32
CA VAL A 485 12.19 -30.69 9.27
C VAL A 485 10.71 -30.37 9.53
N LEU A 486 10.26 -30.50 10.77
CA LEU A 486 8.89 -30.15 11.18
C LEU A 486 8.58 -28.65 10.97
N PHE A 487 9.50 -27.77 11.36
CA PHE A 487 9.37 -26.33 11.14
C PHE A 487 9.34 -25.99 9.65
N THR A 488 10.21 -26.61 8.85
CA THR A 488 10.26 -26.45 7.39
C THR A 488 8.93 -26.85 6.75
N ILE A 489 8.40 -28.02 7.09
CA ILE A 489 7.12 -28.49 6.56
C ILE A 489 6.01 -27.52 6.92
N CYS A 490 5.85 -27.18 8.21
CA CYS A 490 4.75 -26.33 8.67
C CYS A 490 4.90 -24.82 8.34
N THR A 491 6.03 -24.34 7.81
CA THR A 491 6.21 -22.94 7.36
C THR A 491 6.23 -22.77 5.84
N LEU A 492 6.83 -23.72 5.10
CA LEU A 492 7.20 -23.50 3.70
C LEU A 492 6.50 -24.48 2.73
N LEU A 493 6.22 -25.71 3.17
CA LEU A 493 5.83 -26.81 2.28
C LEU A 493 4.34 -27.18 2.44
N CYS A 494 3.91 -27.47 3.67
CA CYS A 494 2.56 -27.87 4.05
C CYS A 494 2.09 -27.03 5.26
N PRO A 495 1.77 -25.74 5.07
CA PRO A 495 1.37 -24.84 6.14
C PRO A 495 -0.03 -25.21 6.68
N PRO A 496 -0.18 -25.54 7.99
CA PRO A 496 -1.44 -26.02 8.55
C PRO A 496 -2.47 -24.90 8.76
N GLU A 497 -3.76 -25.26 8.72
CA GLU A 497 -4.90 -24.37 9.02
C GLU A 497 -4.86 -23.75 10.42
N SER A 498 -4.17 -24.39 11.37
CA SER A 498 -4.15 -24.00 12.78
C SER A 498 -2.73 -23.85 13.31
N SER A 499 -2.55 -23.00 14.33
CA SER A 499 -1.23 -22.76 14.95
C SER A 499 -0.66 -23.97 15.69
N LYS A 500 -1.47 -25.03 15.87
CA LYS A 500 -1.07 -26.34 16.42
C LYS A 500 -0.51 -27.19 15.28
N ILE A 501 0.68 -27.74 15.50
CA ILE A 501 1.27 -28.71 14.57
C ILE A 501 0.55 -30.05 14.72
N ASP A 502 0.27 -30.72 13.59
CA ASP A 502 -0.37 -32.03 13.58
C ASP A 502 0.52 -33.09 14.28
N GLN A 503 -0.12 -33.93 15.07
CA GLN A 503 0.50 -35.02 15.79
C GLN A 503 0.81 -36.20 14.86
N ALA A 504 0.05 -36.40 13.78
CA ALA A 504 0.33 -37.45 12.80
C ALA A 504 1.63 -37.22 11.99
N LEU A 505 2.12 -35.98 11.91
CA LEU A 505 3.41 -35.66 11.28
C LEU A 505 4.61 -36.06 12.15
N PHE A 506 4.46 -36.12 13.49
CA PHE A 506 5.54 -36.50 14.40
C PHE A 506 5.96 -37.96 14.29
N THR A 507 4.99 -38.86 14.12
CA THR A 507 5.25 -40.31 13.99
C THR A 507 6.09 -40.63 12.75
N GLN A 508 6.03 -39.76 11.72
CA GLN A 508 6.82 -39.86 10.49
C GLN A 508 8.24 -39.29 10.61
N LEU A 509 8.55 -38.51 11.65
CA LEU A 509 9.87 -37.92 11.86
C LEU A 509 10.69 -38.61 12.96
N LYS A 510 10.11 -39.53 13.74
CA LYS A 510 10.67 -40.10 14.98
C LYS A 510 12.07 -40.75 14.90
N ASP A 511 12.56 -41.04 13.70
CA ASP A 511 13.95 -41.42 13.45
C ASP A 511 14.53 -40.53 12.32
N PRO A 512 15.42 -39.57 12.63
CA PRO A 512 16.02 -38.69 11.63
C PRO A 512 16.68 -39.42 10.45
N ARG A 513 17.23 -40.61 10.69
CA ARG A 513 17.95 -41.40 9.68
C ARG A 513 17.01 -41.93 8.58
N LEU A 514 15.71 -42.06 8.88
CA LEU A 514 14.70 -42.49 7.92
C LEU A 514 14.07 -41.33 7.14
N ILE A 515 14.34 -40.07 7.49
CA ILE A 515 13.73 -38.90 6.84
C ILE A 515 14.09 -38.84 5.34
N ARG A 516 15.36 -39.09 4.98
CA ARG A 516 15.83 -39.11 3.59
C ARG A 516 15.18 -40.20 2.72
N HIS A 517 14.66 -41.27 3.33
CA HIS A 517 14.08 -42.41 2.62
C HIS A 517 12.57 -42.29 2.35
N LYS A 518 11.95 -41.17 2.75
CA LYS A 518 10.51 -40.92 2.60
C LYS A 518 10.18 -40.09 1.36
N LYS A 519 8.95 -40.27 0.87
CA LYS A 519 8.34 -39.57 -0.28
C LYS A 519 7.90 -38.14 0.07
N TRP A 520 8.82 -37.29 0.54
CA TRP A 520 8.47 -35.93 0.95
C TRP A 520 8.05 -35.04 -0.22
N ALA A 521 8.67 -35.20 -1.40
CA ALA A 521 8.25 -34.47 -2.61
C ALA A 521 6.81 -34.82 -3.03
N THR A 522 6.48 -36.11 -3.19
CA THR A 522 5.09 -36.56 -3.46
C THR A 522 4.11 -36.10 -2.38
N TYR A 523 4.45 -36.21 -1.10
CA TYR A 523 3.59 -35.77 0.01
C TYR A 523 3.27 -34.26 -0.09
N CYS A 524 4.29 -33.41 -0.25
CA CYS A 524 4.10 -31.96 -0.34
C CYS A 524 3.36 -31.53 -1.62
N PHE A 525 3.59 -32.23 -2.74
CA PHE A 525 2.85 -32.01 -3.98
C PHE A 525 1.37 -32.38 -3.85
N LEU A 526 1.04 -33.53 -3.24
CA LEU A 526 -0.35 -33.93 -3.04
C LEU A 526 -1.08 -33.00 -2.05
N TYR A 527 -0.40 -32.55 -0.99
CA TYR A 527 -0.93 -31.54 -0.07
C TYR A 527 -1.21 -30.19 -0.78
N LEU A 528 -0.28 -29.74 -1.64
CA LEU A 528 -0.49 -28.54 -2.47
C LEU A 528 -1.74 -28.68 -3.37
N MET A 529 -1.94 -29.82 -4.03
CA MET A 529 -3.10 -30.01 -4.91
C MET A 529 -4.43 -30.09 -4.15
N ASP A 530 -4.43 -30.63 -2.93
CA ASP A 530 -5.59 -30.59 -2.01
C ASP A 530 -5.91 -29.15 -1.56
N GLY A 531 -4.88 -28.37 -1.23
CA GLY A 531 -5.01 -26.93 -0.94
C GLY A 531 -5.59 -26.12 -2.10
N VAL A 532 -5.22 -26.44 -3.35
CA VAL A 532 -5.80 -25.81 -4.55
C VAL A 532 -7.29 -26.13 -4.70
N ARG A 533 -7.74 -27.36 -4.41
CA ARG A 533 -9.18 -27.69 -4.38
C ARG A 533 -9.92 -26.85 -3.34
N LYS A 534 -9.50 -26.95 -2.07
CA LYS A 534 -10.10 -26.21 -0.94
C LYS A 534 -10.16 -24.69 -1.13
N PHE A 535 -9.19 -24.13 -1.87
CA PHE A 535 -9.17 -22.71 -2.23
C PHE A 535 -10.17 -22.37 -3.35
N LYS A 536 -10.31 -23.25 -4.36
CA LYS A 536 -11.25 -23.07 -5.47
C LYS A 536 -12.70 -23.33 -5.10
N ASP A 537 -12.94 -24.22 -4.16
CA ASP A 537 -14.27 -24.54 -3.62
C ASP A 537 -14.74 -23.50 -2.56
N GLU A 538 -13.99 -22.40 -2.36
CA GLU A 538 -14.16 -21.36 -1.33
C GLU A 538 -14.19 -21.87 0.13
N VAL A 539 -13.86 -23.14 0.37
CA VAL A 539 -13.90 -23.83 1.67
C VAL A 539 -12.93 -23.20 2.68
N SER A 540 -11.80 -22.64 2.24
CA SER A 540 -10.84 -21.95 3.10
C SER A 540 -10.46 -20.57 2.59
N ARG A 541 -10.58 -19.56 3.46
CA ARG A 541 -10.06 -18.18 3.23
C ARG A 541 -8.54 -18.08 3.18
N ASN A 542 -7.83 -19.10 3.67
CA ASN A 542 -6.36 -19.16 3.69
C ASN A 542 -5.88 -20.31 2.80
N PHE A 543 -4.88 -20.05 1.97
CA PHE A 543 -4.28 -21.11 1.16
C PHE A 543 -3.48 -22.11 2.02
N GLN A 544 -3.33 -23.35 1.52
CA GLN A 544 -2.64 -24.46 2.19
C GLN A 544 -1.70 -25.16 1.21
N GLY A 545 -0.46 -24.71 1.08
CA GLY A 545 0.52 -25.43 0.27
C GLY A 545 1.78 -24.64 -0.08
N CYS A 546 2.69 -25.30 -0.80
CA CYS A 546 3.97 -24.74 -1.20
C CYS A 546 3.82 -23.77 -2.39
N ILE A 547 3.46 -22.51 -2.10
CA ILE A 547 3.52 -21.42 -3.09
C ILE A 547 4.92 -21.21 -3.72
N PRO A 548 6.07 -21.41 -3.03
CA PRO A 548 7.39 -21.33 -3.68
C PRO A 548 7.50 -22.24 -4.92
N PHE A 549 6.95 -23.46 -4.84
CA PHE A 549 6.94 -24.38 -5.98
C PHE A 549 6.19 -23.78 -7.17
N LEU A 550 4.97 -23.25 -6.95
CA LEU A 550 4.15 -22.70 -8.04
C LEU A 550 4.86 -21.54 -8.76
N GLN A 551 5.49 -20.62 -8.03
CA GLN A 551 6.18 -19.48 -8.64
C GLN A 551 7.44 -19.91 -9.40
N ILE A 552 8.29 -20.77 -8.80
CA ILE A 552 9.55 -21.20 -9.42
C ILE A 552 9.27 -22.11 -10.63
N PHE A 553 8.33 -23.06 -10.50
CA PHE A 553 7.94 -23.95 -11.60
C PHE A 553 7.34 -23.16 -12.78
N TYR A 554 6.43 -22.22 -12.51
CA TYR A 554 5.87 -21.36 -13.56
C TYR A 554 6.96 -20.56 -14.27
N TRP A 555 7.86 -19.91 -13.51
CA TRP A 555 8.95 -19.12 -14.08
C TRP A 555 9.84 -19.95 -15.01
N GLY A 556 10.26 -21.15 -14.56
CA GLY A 556 11.04 -22.10 -15.36
C GLY A 556 10.30 -22.74 -16.55
N CYS A 557 9.00 -22.47 -16.72
CA CYS A 557 8.21 -22.89 -17.89
C CYS A 557 7.90 -21.73 -18.87
N ILE A 558 8.26 -20.48 -18.53
CA ILE A 558 8.08 -19.31 -19.39
C ILE A 558 9.39 -18.65 -19.85
N SER A 559 10.52 -19.05 -19.26
CA SER A 559 11.89 -18.67 -19.64
C SER A 559 12.46 -19.58 -20.72
#